data_AF-A0A6M0JAG5-F1
#
_entry.id   AF-A0A6M0JAG5-F1
#
_cell.length_a   1.000
_cell.length_b   1.000
_cell.length_c   1.000
_cell.angle_alpha   90.00
_cell.angle_beta   90.00
_cell.angle_gamma   90.00
#
_symmetry.space_group_name_H-M   'P 1'
#
loop_
_entity.id
_entity.type
_entity.pdbx_description
1 polymer ?
#
loop_
_entity_poly.entity_id
_entity_poly.type
_entity_poly.pdbx_seq_one_letter_code
_entity_poly.pdbx_strand_id
1 'polypeptide(L)'
;MQHCQKFNPLVIFIDDLQWADLASLKLLQLLMNESDSGYLLLIGAYRDNEVSAPHPLISTLDEIGKAGTTVNLINLQNLSQVKLNQLVADTLGCKEELAFPLSQLVCQKTQGNPFFATQFLKALHQDGLITFNFEEGCWQCDIGRINQQAMTDDVLEFMAFQLRRLPESTQQVLKLAACIGNQFDLVTLAIVSEQLEIETAACLWNGLQEGLILPQSEVYKFSVGQEEQIFTQQSSQNTVYKFLHDRVQQAAYSLIPADQKQATHYKIGMLLLRNSSDSEQEERLFEIVTHLNAGSSLITQPSEQQELAELNLIAGRRAKSATAYTVAVEYFTVGISLLSRHSWESHYDLTLALYVEVAEATYLNTDFEQMEQWVKIVLQHANTLLDSIPIYVTRMMAAKSQGLPLKTLNIGSQVLQLLGIEFPQQPTPADIGQAAQATITKNIRQLKSSLTTEIFLK
;
A
#
# COMPACT_ATOMS: atom_id res chain seq x y z
N MET A 1 1.25 36.02 10.79
CA MET A 1 2.72 35.82 10.80
C MET A 1 3.48 37.15 10.94
N GLN A 2 4.00 37.50 12.12
CA GLN A 2 4.72 38.77 12.35
C GLN A 2 6.18 38.78 11.84
N HIS A 3 6.70 37.64 11.34
CA HIS A 3 8.12 37.45 11.03
C HIS A 3 8.48 37.43 9.53
N CYS A 4 7.52 37.36 8.60
CA CYS A 4 7.78 37.42 7.15
C CYS A 4 7.67 38.86 6.65
N GLN A 5 8.77 39.60 6.69
CA GLN A 5 8.84 41.03 6.35
C GLN A 5 9.89 41.28 5.26
N LYS A 6 9.85 42.47 4.66
CA LYS A 6 10.76 42.87 3.58
C LYS A 6 12.24 42.67 3.90
N PHE A 7 12.61 42.87 5.16
CA PHE A 7 13.98 42.76 5.62
C PHE A 7 14.31 41.39 6.24
N ASN A 8 13.33 40.48 6.31
CA ASN A 8 13.46 39.10 6.80
C ASN A 8 12.56 38.17 5.94
N PRO A 9 12.91 37.92 4.66
CA PRO A 9 12.19 36.94 3.86
C PRO A 9 12.43 35.52 4.39
N LEU A 10 11.41 34.68 4.33
CA LEU A 10 11.46 33.29 4.77
C LEU A 10 11.38 32.35 3.56
N VAL A 11 12.31 31.40 3.48
CA VAL A 11 12.26 30.29 2.52
C VAL A 11 12.07 29.00 3.30
N ILE A 12 11.05 28.23 2.94
CA ILE A 12 10.77 26.92 3.53
C ILE A 12 10.90 25.87 2.43
N PHE A 13 11.71 24.84 2.69
CA PHE A 13 11.78 23.64 1.85
C PHE A 13 11.09 22.48 2.55
N ILE A 14 10.21 21.78 1.83
CA ILE A 14 9.48 20.61 2.32
C ILE A 14 9.69 19.48 1.32
N ASP A 15 10.21 18.36 1.81
CA ASP A 15 10.46 17.17 1.01
C ASP A 15 9.33 16.15 1.15
N ASP A 16 9.22 15.22 0.19
CA ASP A 16 8.25 14.12 0.16
C ASP A 16 6.77 14.53 0.37
N LEU A 17 6.34 15.65 -0.23
CA LEU A 17 4.97 16.19 -0.07
C LEU A 17 3.85 15.23 -0.52
N GLN A 18 4.14 14.22 -1.34
CA GLN A 18 3.16 13.21 -1.74
C GLN A 18 2.56 12.44 -0.55
N TRP A 19 3.22 12.43 0.60
CA TRP A 19 2.75 11.72 1.79
C TRP A 19 2.20 12.64 2.89
N ALA A 20 2.11 13.94 2.61
CA ALA A 20 1.54 14.88 3.56
C ALA A 20 0.06 14.55 3.81
N ASP A 21 -0.33 14.54 5.08
CA ASP A 21 -1.72 14.36 5.47
C ASP A 21 -2.57 15.60 5.12
N LEU A 22 -3.89 15.43 5.12
CA LEU A 22 -4.82 16.50 4.77
C LEU A 22 -4.68 17.72 5.70
N ALA A 23 -4.32 17.53 6.97
CA ALA A 23 -4.13 18.61 7.92
C ALA A 23 -2.91 19.46 7.56
N SER A 24 -1.78 18.83 7.23
CA SER A 24 -0.54 19.51 6.81
C SER A 24 -0.76 20.25 5.50
N LEU A 25 -1.42 19.63 4.51
CA LEU A 25 -1.74 20.29 3.24
C LEU A 25 -2.62 21.52 3.44
N LYS A 26 -3.63 21.44 4.31
CA LYS A 26 -4.49 22.57 4.64
C LYS A 26 -3.74 23.70 5.36
N LEU A 27 -2.76 23.37 6.20
CA LEU A 27 -1.87 24.37 6.80
C LEU A 27 -1.05 25.09 5.73
N LEU A 28 -0.47 24.37 4.77
CA LEU A 28 0.27 24.98 3.66
C LEU A 28 -0.60 25.96 2.87
N GLN A 29 -1.84 25.56 2.58
CA GLN A 29 -2.81 26.42 1.93
C GLN A 29 -3.09 27.70 2.73
N LEU A 30 -3.32 27.60 4.05
CA LEU A 30 -3.54 28.76 4.90
C LEU A 30 -2.32 29.68 4.95
N LEU A 31 -1.11 29.13 5.06
CA LEU A 31 0.14 29.91 5.07
C LEU A 31 0.33 30.69 3.77
N MET A 32 0.03 30.07 2.62
CA MET A 32 0.14 30.71 1.31
C MET A 32 -0.98 31.74 1.04
N ASN A 33 -2.16 31.54 1.64
CA ASN A 33 -3.29 32.47 1.48
C ASN A 33 -3.20 33.69 2.43
N GLU A 34 -2.60 33.55 3.61
CA GLU A 34 -2.42 34.67 4.56
C GLU A 34 -1.14 35.49 4.32
N SER A 35 -0.28 35.08 3.39
CA SER A 35 0.99 35.77 3.10
C SER A 35 0.83 36.90 2.08
N ASP A 36 0.01 37.89 2.43
CA ASP A 36 -0.12 39.17 1.70
C ASP A 36 1.23 39.94 1.56
N SER A 37 2.25 39.53 2.32
CA SER A 37 3.52 40.24 2.39
C SER A 37 4.48 39.92 1.24
N GLY A 38 4.29 38.82 0.48
CA GLY A 38 5.17 38.45 -0.63
C GLY A 38 6.62 38.09 -0.23
N TYR A 39 6.88 37.88 1.07
CA TYR A 39 8.20 37.56 1.62
C TYR A 39 8.30 36.11 2.13
N LEU A 40 7.41 35.22 1.67
CA LEU A 40 7.44 33.79 1.92
C LEU A 40 7.62 33.05 0.60
N LEU A 41 8.65 32.22 0.50
CA LEU A 41 8.85 31.28 -0.59
C LEU A 41 8.76 29.86 -0.04
N LEU A 42 7.81 29.08 -0.56
CA LEU A 42 7.69 27.67 -0.25
C LEU A 42 8.19 26.84 -1.44
N ILE A 43 9.11 25.92 -1.17
CA ILE A 43 9.65 24.98 -2.14
C ILE A 43 9.23 23.59 -1.68
N GLY A 44 8.43 22.92 -2.51
CA GLY A 44 7.98 21.55 -2.27
C GLY A 44 8.63 20.59 -3.25
N ALA A 45 9.15 19.47 -2.77
CA ALA A 45 9.53 18.33 -3.60
C ALA A 45 8.51 17.20 -3.43
N TYR A 46 8.10 16.59 -4.54
CA TYR A 46 7.24 15.42 -4.53
C TYR A 46 7.48 14.52 -5.74
N ARG A 47 6.99 13.29 -5.64
CA ARG A 47 7.08 12.27 -6.68
C ARG A 47 5.85 12.33 -7.61
N ASP A 48 6.08 12.61 -8.89
CA ASP A 48 5.01 12.73 -9.88
C ASP A 48 4.33 11.39 -10.23
N ASN A 49 5.03 10.27 -10.08
CA ASN A 49 4.50 8.92 -10.29
C ASN A 49 3.60 8.40 -9.16
N GLU A 50 3.66 8.99 -7.96
CA GLU A 50 2.81 8.62 -6.81
C GLU A 50 1.62 9.57 -6.64
N VAL A 51 1.60 10.69 -7.35
CA VAL A 51 0.59 11.74 -7.23
C VAL A 51 -0.26 11.76 -8.50
N SER A 52 -1.38 11.04 -8.46
CA SER A 52 -2.37 11.01 -9.54
C SER A 52 -3.28 12.26 -9.51
N ALA A 53 -4.05 12.49 -10.59
CA ALA A 53 -4.99 13.61 -10.68
C ALA A 53 -5.95 13.78 -9.48
N PRO A 54 -6.49 12.71 -8.84
CA PRO A 54 -7.32 12.84 -7.64
C PRO A 54 -6.54 13.04 -6.32
N HIS A 55 -5.21 13.11 -6.36
CA HIS A 55 -4.41 13.18 -5.13
C HIS A 55 -4.62 14.51 -4.38
N PRO A 56 -4.78 14.50 -3.03
CA PRO A 56 -5.07 15.71 -2.25
C PRO A 56 -4.08 16.86 -2.42
N LEU A 57 -2.80 16.54 -2.65
CA LEU A 57 -1.76 17.52 -2.96
C LEU A 57 -2.10 18.36 -4.20
N ILE A 58 -2.58 17.73 -5.28
CA ILE A 58 -2.92 18.44 -6.53
C ILE A 58 -4.07 19.41 -6.29
N SER A 59 -5.14 18.95 -5.62
CA SER A 59 -6.27 19.80 -5.24
C SER A 59 -5.81 21.00 -4.39
N THR A 60 -4.90 20.78 -3.46
CA THR A 60 -4.36 21.84 -2.58
C THR A 60 -3.57 22.87 -3.39
N LEU A 61 -2.70 22.43 -4.30
CA LEU A 61 -1.93 23.33 -5.18
C LEU A 61 -2.83 24.14 -6.11
N ASP A 62 -3.87 23.51 -6.67
CA ASP A 62 -4.87 24.17 -7.52
C ASP A 62 -5.65 25.25 -6.74
N GLU A 63 -6.02 24.98 -5.48
CA GLU A 63 -6.70 25.95 -4.63
C GLU A 63 -5.80 27.13 -4.25
N ILE A 64 -4.52 26.89 -3.96
CA ILE A 64 -3.53 27.95 -3.73
C ILE A 64 -3.37 28.82 -4.99
N GLY A 65 -3.29 28.20 -6.17
CA GLY A 65 -3.23 28.92 -7.44
C GLY A 65 -4.47 29.77 -7.70
N LYS A 66 -5.67 29.25 -7.41
CA LYS A 66 -6.94 29.99 -7.54
C LYS A 66 -7.04 31.18 -6.58
N ALA A 67 -6.37 31.13 -5.43
CA ALA A 67 -6.32 32.24 -4.48
C ALA A 67 -5.39 33.40 -4.93
N GLY A 68 -4.70 33.25 -6.06
CA GLY A 68 -3.85 34.31 -6.65
C GLY A 68 -2.36 34.17 -6.34
N THR A 69 -1.97 33.13 -5.61
CA THR A 69 -0.56 32.82 -5.33
C THR A 69 0.11 32.19 -6.56
N THR A 70 1.34 32.61 -6.87
CA THR A 70 2.10 32.04 -7.99
C THR A 70 2.64 30.65 -7.62
N VAL A 71 2.17 29.62 -8.30
CA VAL A 71 2.66 28.24 -8.16
C VAL A 71 3.48 27.89 -9.40
N ASN A 72 4.77 27.59 -9.20
CA ASN A 72 5.66 27.16 -10.27
C ASN A 72 5.98 25.68 -10.11
N LEU A 73 5.69 24.88 -11.14
CA LEU A 73 6.05 23.47 -11.17
C LEU A 73 7.32 23.27 -11.99
N ILE A 74 8.35 22.69 -11.36
CA ILE A 74 9.60 22.33 -12.03
C ILE A 74 9.64 20.81 -12.14
N ASN A 75 9.39 20.29 -13.35
CA ASN A 75 9.56 18.86 -13.60
C ASN A 75 11.05 18.54 -13.84
N LEU A 76 11.64 17.73 -12.96
CA LEU A 76 13.03 17.28 -13.05
C LEU A 76 13.14 16.05 -13.95
N GLN A 77 13.70 16.25 -15.13
CA GLN A 77 14.05 15.16 -16.04
C GLN A 77 15.39 14.54 -15.65
N ASN A 78 15.61 13.28 -16.07
CA ASN A 78 16.92 12.64 -15.97
C ASN A 78 18.02 13.50 -16.62
N LEU A 79 19.25 13.37 -16.15
CA LEU A 79 20.39 14.10 -16.70
C LEU A 79 20.63 13.68 -18.14
N SER A 80 20.70 14.67 -19.04
CA SER A 80 21.23 14.48 -20.38
C SER A 80 22.67 13.95 -20.32
N GLN A 81 23.13 13.27 -21.37
CA GLN A 81 24.53 12.82 -21.52
C GLN A 81 25.56 13.91 -21.18
N VAL A 82 25.31 15.16 -21.59
CA VAL A 82 26.23 16.29 -21.34
C VAL A 82 26.33 16.59 -19.84
N LYS A 83 25.19 16.79 -19.17
CA LYS A 83 25.15 17.02 -17.71
C LYS A 83 25.69 15.83 -16.91
N LEU A 84 25.44 14.61 -17.39
CA LEU A 84 26.00 13.42 -16.75
C LEU A 84 27.52 13.33 -16.92
N ASN A 85 28.04 13.72 -18.09
CA ASN A 85 29.49 13.81 -18.30
C ASN A 85 30.14 14.83 -17.37
N GLN A 86 29.50 15.99 -17.15
CA GLN A 86 29.94 16.97 -16.16
C GLN A 86 30.00 16.37 -14.76
N LEU A 87 28.95 15.66 -14.34
CA LEU A 87 28.94 14.96 -13.06
C LEU A 87 30.09 13.95 -12.93
N VAL A 88 30.34 13.14 -13.96
CA VAL A 88 31.41 12.13 -13.96
C VAL A 88 32.79 12.79 -13.95
N ALA A 89 32.98 13.85 -14.74
CA ALA A 89 34.23 14.61 -14.81
C ALA A 89 34.57 15.26 -13.47
N ASP A 90 33.59 15.91 -12.83
CA ASP A 90 33.74 16.50 -11.51
C ASP A 90 34.04 15.44 -10.44
N THR A 91 33.35 14.28 -10.50
CA THR A 91 33.57 13.16 -9.56
C THR A 91 34.99 12.61 -9.66
N LEU A 92 35.55 12.51 -10.87
CA LEU A 92 36.90 12.01 -11.13
C LEU A 92 37.97 13.11 -11.13
N GLY A 93 37.60 14.38 -10.90
CA GLY A 93 38.53 15.51 -10.94
C GLY A 93 39.27 15.64 -12.27
N CYS A 94 38.65 15.28 -13.39
CA CYS A 94 39.28 15.26 -14.72
C CYS A 94 38.51 16.15 -15.72
N LYS A 95 39.06 16.32 -16.94
CA LYS A 95 38.39 17.07 -18.00
C LYS A 95 37.22 16.26 -18.57
N GLU A 96 36.17 16.95 -18.99
CA GLU A 96 34.99 16.36 -19.64
C GLU A 96 35.34 15.41 -20.81
N GLU A 97 36.37 15.72 -21.59
CA GLU A 97 36.84 14.90 -22.71
C GLU A 97 37.34 13.51 -22.28
N LEU A 98 37.99 13.44 -21.12
CA LEU A 98 38.52 12.20 -20.54
C LEU A 98 37.42 11.38 -19.87
N ALA A 99 36.44 12.06 -19.27
CA ALA A 99 35.32 11.42 -18.60
C ALA A 99 34.28 10.84 -19.59
N PHE A 100 34.25 11.36 -20.81
CA PHE A 100 33.19 11.09 -21.79
C PHE A 100 32.95 9.59 -22.04
N PRO A 101 33.96 8.76 -22.31
CA PRO A 101 33.74 7.32 -22.56
C PRO A 101 33.10 6.59 -21.38
N LEU A 102 33.51 6.90 -20.14
CA LEU A 102 32.88 6.33 -18.94
C LEU A 102 31.46 6.89 -18.77
N SER A 103 31.26 8.19 -19.00
CA SER A 103 29.95 8.82 -18.88
C SER A 103 28.92 8.23 -19.86
N GLN A 104 29.33 7.80 -21.05
CA GLN A 104 28.44 7.13 -22.01
C GLN A 104 27.94 5.81 -21.45
N LEU A 105 28.83 5.03 -20.86
CA LEU A 105 28.45 3.79 -20.20
C LEU A 105 27.55 4.05 -18.99
N VAL A 106 27.90 5.02 -18.14
CA VAL A 106 27.06 5.42 -17.01
C VAL A 106 25.67 5.81 -17.51
N CYS A 107 25.56 6.58 -18.60
CA CYS A 107 24.27 6.98 -19.17
C CYS A 107 23.48 5.79 -19.67
N GLN A 108 24.11 4.86 -20.39
CA GLN A 108 23.46 3.66 -20.90
C GLN A 108 22.86 2.83 -19.77
N LYS A 109 23.59 2.69 -18.65
CA LYS A 109 23.15 1.86 -17.51
C LYS A 109 22.14 2.53 -16.60
N THR A 110 22.18 3.86 -16.51
CA THR A 110 21.42 4.60 -15.49
C THR A 110 20.31 5.44 -16.10
N GLN A 111 20.26 5.52 -17.43
CA GLN A 111 19.33 6.34 -18.21
C GLN A 111 19.32 7.81 -17.75
N GLY A 112 20.46 8.29 -17.28
CA GLY A 112 20.66 9.66 -16.80
C GLY A 112 20.16 9.91 -15.37
N ASN A 113 19.68 8.90 -14.65
CA ASN A 113 19.25 9.08 -13.26
C ASN A 113 20.47 9.32 -12.34
N PRO A 114 20.57 10.48 -11.64
CA PRO A 114 21.74 10.82 -10.83
C PRO A 114 22.05 9.83 -9.70
N PHE A 115 21.01 9.26 -9.10
CA PHE A 115 21.17 8.27 -8.04
C PHE A 115 21.82 7.00 -8.58
N PHE A 116 21.27 6.44 -9.67
CA PHE A 116 21.85 5.24 -10.29
C PHE A 116 23.25 5.51 -10.86
N ALA A 117 23.52 6.69 -11.39
CA ALA A 117 24.87 7.12 -11.80
C ALA A 117 25.87 7.06 -10.65
N THR A 118 25.50 7.61 -9.50
CA THR A 118 26.36 7.61 -8.31
C THR A 118 26.61 6.19 -7.80
N GLN A 119 25.56 5.35 -7.75
CA GLN A 119 25.68 3.95 -7.34
C GLN A 119 26.54 3.13 -8.31
N PHE A 120 26.40 3.37 -9.63
CA PHE A 120 27.21 2.71 -10.64
C PHE A 120 28.69 3.07 -10.52
N LEU A 121 29.02 4.35 -10.33
CA LEU A 121 30.41 4.79 -10.12
C LEU A 121 31.01 4.19 -8.84
N LYS A 122 30.26 4.16 -7.73
CA LYS A 122 30.68 3.51 -6.49
C LYS A 122 30.97 2.02 -6.69
N ALA A 123 30.10 1.32 -7.42
CA ALA A 123 30.27 -0.09 -7.71
C ALA A 123 31.55 -0.38 -8.50
N LEU A 124 31.82 0.42 -9.54
CA LEU A 124 33.04 0.30 -10.36
C LEU A 124 34.31 0.54 -9.53
N HIS A 125 34.26 1.49 -8.59
CA HIS A 125 35.35 1.73 -7.66
C HIS A 125 35.58 0.55 -6.71
N GLN A 126 34.50 0.01 -6.10
CA GLN A 126 34.58 -1.15 -5.21
C GLN A 126 35.10 -2.41 -5.94
N ASP A 127 34.83 -2.55 -7.24
CA ASP A 127 35.35 -3.64 -8.07
C ASP A 127 36.81 -3.42 -8.53
N GLY A 128 37.41 -2.29 -8.16
CA GLY A 128 38.77 -1.93 -8.58
C GLY A 128 38.89 -1.63 -10.08
N LEU A 129 37.77 -1.33 -10.75
CA LEU A 129 37.74 -0.94 -12.16
C LEU A 129 37.96 0.56 -12.36
N ILE A 130 37.64 1.35 -11.33
CA ILE A 130 38.06 2.74 -11.18
C ILE A 130 39.01 2.77 -9.97
N THR A 131 40.25 3.19 -10.20
CA THR A 131 41.27 3.26 -9.14
C THR A 131 41.98 4.60 -9.18
N PHE A 132 42.43 5.07 -8.03
CA PHE A 132 43.25 6.27 -7.97
C PHE A 132 44.72 5.90 -8.18
N ASN A 133 45.34 6.48 -9.21
CA ASN A 133 46.78 6.38 -9.42
C ASN A 133 47.47 7.46 -8.58
N PHE A 134 48.13 7.03 -7.50
CA PHE A 134 48.83 7.93 -6.59
C PHE A 134 50.10 8.57 -7.18
N GLU A 135 50.71 7.98 -8.21
CA GLU A 135 51.90 8.54 -8.86
C GLU A 135 51.51 9.68 -9.81
N GLU A 136 50.43 9.49 -10.58
CA GLU A 136 49.93 10.48 -11.54
C GLU A 136 48.93 11.47 -10.93
N GLY A 137 48.43 11.19 -9.72
CA GLY A 137 47.46 12.03 -9.01
C GLY A 137 46.09 12.08 -9.69
N CYS A 138 45.72 11.02 -10.43
CA CYS A 138 44.50 10.97 -11.24
C CYS A 138 43.73 9.67 -11.05
N TRP A 139 42.43 9.71 -11.32
CA TRP A 139 41.62 8.50 -11.42
C TRP A 139 41.83 7.83 -12.78
N GLN A 140 42.03 6.52 -12.75
CA GLN A 140 42.16 5.68 -13.94
C GLN A 140 40.99 4.71 -14.00
N CYS A 141 40.51 4.39 -15.21
CA CYS A 141 39.53 3.34 -15.40
C CYS A 141 39.88 2.43 -16.57
N ASP A 142 39.60 1.14 -16.42
CA ASP A 142 39.76 0.15 -17.49
C ASP A 142 38.41 -0.06 -18.19
N ILE A 143 38.11 0.79 -19.18
CA ILE A 143 36.87 0.73 -19.95
C ILE A 143 36.66 -0.63 -20.62
N GLY A 144 37.75 -1.30 -21.03
CA GLY A 144 37.68 -2.62 -21.66
C GLY A 144 37.12 -3.67 -20.71
N ARG A 145 37.63 -3.71 -19.47
CA ARG A 145 37.11 -4.59 -18.41
C ARG A 145 35.72 -4.19 -17.97
N ILE A 146 35.44 -2.89 -17.86
CA ILE A 146 34.11 -2.42 -17.48
C ILE A 146 33.06 -2.87 -18.51
N ASN A 147 33.33 -2.73 -19.80
CA ASN A 147 32.40 -3.16 -20.86
C ASN A 147 32.16 -4.68 -20.88
N GLN A 148 33.15 -5.49 -20.51
CA GLN A 148 33.00 -6.94 -20.39
C GLN A 148 32.13 -7.33 -19.18
N GLN A 149 32.20 -6.57 -18.09
CA GLN A 149 31.47 -6.85 -16.86
C GLN A 149 30.06 -6.24 -16.85
N ALA A 150 29.87 -5.11 -17.54
CA ALA A 150 28.61 -4.36 -17.61
C ALA A 150 27.65 -4.90 -18.70
N MET A 151 27.56 -6.21 -18.90
CA MET A 151 26.78 -6.83 -20.00
C MET A 151 25.25 -6.72 -19.85
N THR A 152 24.72 -6.25 -18.72
CA THR A 152 23.27 -6.22 -18.42
C THR A 152 22.71 -4.81 -18.42
N ASP A 153 21.71 -4.53 -19.25
CA ASP A 153 21.13 -3.19 -19.48
C ASP A 153 20.01 -2.79 -18.49
N ASP A 154 19.70 -3.64 -17.51
CA ASP A 154 18.60 -3.41 -16.56
C ASP A 154 19.08 -2.82 -15.22
N VAL A 155 18.58 -1.63 -14.87
CA VAL A 155 18.80 -0.97 -13.57
C VAL A 155 18.37 -1.87 -12.41
N LEU A 156 17.29 -2.64 -12.57
CA LEU A 156 16.83 -3.58 -11.54
C LEU A 156 17.86 -4.66 -11.29
N GLU A 157 18.44 -5.23 -12.36
CA GLU A 157 19.48 -6.24 -12.26
C GLU A 157 20.77 -5.67 -11.66
N PHE A 158 21.13 -4.43 -12.01
CA PHE A 158 22.24 -3.71 -11.38
C PHE A 158 22.03 -3.50 -9.87
N MET A 159 20.84 -3.07 -9.45
CA MET A 159 20.50 -2.94 -8.03
C MET A 159 20.52 -4.29 -7.31
N ALA A 160 19.99 -5.34 -7.95
CA ALA A 160 20.02 -6.69 -7.42
C ALA A 160 21.46 -7.22 -7.30
N PHE A 161 22.36 -6.83 -8.21
CA PHE A 161 23.79 -7.10 -8.10
C PHE A 161 24.42 -6.36 -6.91
N GLN A 162 24.13 -5.06 -6.71
CA GLN A 162 24.63 -4.31 -5.55
C GLN A 162 24.18 -4.94 -4.22
N LEU A 163 22.89 -5.27 -4.13
CA LEU A 163 22.33 -5.91 -2.93
C LEU A 163 23.01 -7.27 -2.66
N ARG A 164 23.33 -8.06 -3.69
CA ARG A 164 24.04 -9.35 -3.55
C ARG A 164 25.47 -9.22 -3.00
N ARG A 165 26.06 -8.03 -3.01
CA ARG A 165 27.40 -7.76 -2.44
C ARG A 165 27.36 -7.50 -0.94
N LEU A 166 26.19 -7.13 -0.40
CA LEU A 166 26.03 -6.92 1.04
C LEU A 166 26.21 -8.23 1.80
N PRO A 167 26.53 -8.21 3.11
CA PRO A 167 26.54 -9.42 3.91
C PRO A 167 25.20 -10.17 3.83
N GLU A 168 25.24 -11.51 3.86
CA GLU A 168 24.02 -12.31 3.71
C GLU A 168 22.94 -11.92 4.72
N SER A 169 23.31 -11.59 5.97
CA SER A 169 22.38 -11.11 6.99
C SER A 169 21.64 -9.83 6.57
N THR A 170 22.36 -8.84 6.03
CA THR A 170 21.77 -7.62 5.46
C THR A 170 20.86 -7.96 4.29
N GLN A 171 21.27 -8.86 3.39
CA GLN A 171 20.43 -9.27 2.27
C GLN A 171 19.11 -9.89 2.72
N GLN A 172 19.13 -10.80 3.70
CA GLN A 172 17.92 -11.46 4.19
C GLN A 172 16.94 -10.45 4.80
N VAL A 173 17.44 -9.53 5.63
CA VAL A 173 16.61 -8.50 6.25
C VAL A 173 16.03 -7.54 5.20
N LEU A 174 16.81 -7.14 4.18
CA LEU A 174 16.30 -6.29 3.10
C LEU A 174 15.28 -7.00 2.19
N LYS A 175 15.40 -8.31 1.97
CA LYS A 175 14.38 -9.11 1.27
C LYS A 175 13.04 -9.07 2.02
N LEU A 176 13.08 -9.27 3.34
CA LEU A 176 11.88 -9.22 4.18
C LEU A 176 11.29 -7.81 4.23
N ALA A 177 12.13 -6.79 4.40
CA ALA A 177 11.71 -5.39 4.34
C ALA A 177 11.01 -5.06 3.01
N ALA A 178 11.54 -5.57 1.88
CA ALA A 178 10.93 -5.36 0.58
C ALA A 178 9.55 -6.02 0.42
N CYS A 179 9.29 -7.12 1.16
CA CYS A 179 7.97 -7.74 1.25
C CYS A 179 6.98 -6.90 2.05
N ILE A 180 7.43 -6.22 3.12
CA ILE A 180 6.60 -5.33 3.95
C ILE A 180 6.18 -4.11 3.12
N GLY A 181 7.15 -3.46 2.47
CA GLY A 181 6.86 -2.31 1.61
C GLY A 181 8.06 -1.40 1.36
N ASN A 182 7.80 -0.26 0.72
CA ASN A 182 8.81 0.78 0.48
C ASN A 182 9.24 1.47 1.80
N GLN A 183 8.37 1.45 2.80
CA GLN A 183 8.60 1.96 4.15
C GLN A 183 8.27 0.85 5.15
N PHE A 184 9.10 0.72 6.19
CA PHE A 184 8.98 -0.31 7.22
C PHE A 184 9.58 0.19 8.53
N ASP A 185 9.06 -0.28 9.65
CA ASP A 185 9.58 0.03 10.98
C ASP A 185 10.44 -1.11 11.55
N LEU A 186 11.35 -0.76 12.47
CA LEU A 186 12.31 -1.71 13.03
C LEU A 186 11.64 -2.85 13.79
N VAL A 187 10.60 -2.56 14.56
CA VAL A 187 9.88 -3.54 15.38
C VAL A 187 9.22 -4.59 14.47
N THR A 188 8.48 -4.16 13.47
CA THR A 188 7.84 -5.04 12.47
C THR A 188 8.88 -5.87 11.74
N LEU A 189 10.00 -5.25 11.31
CA LEU A 189 11.05 -5.98 10.62
C LEU A 189 11.70 -7.04 11.50
N ALA A 190 11.96 -6.72 12.78
CA ALA A 190 12.52 -7.63 13.76
C ALA A 190 11.60 -8.83 14.02
N ILE A 191 10.29 -8.60 14.11
CA ILE A 191 9.27 -9.66 14.22
C ILE A 191 9.37 -10.61 13.04
N VAL A 192 9.39 -10.10 11.80
CA VAL A 192 9.36 -10.95 10.60
C VAL A 192 10.70 -11.61 10.29
N SER A 193 11.82 -11.01 10.74
CA SER A 193 13.14 -11.61 10.67
C SER A 193 13.43 -12.58 11.82
N GLU A 194 12.52 -12.66 12.81
CA GLU A 194 12.66 -13.47 14.02
C GLU A 194 13.97 -13.18 14.77
N GLN A 195 14.32 -11.89 14.89
CA GLN A 195 15.54 -11.40 15.51
C GLN A 195 15.23 -10.33 16.55
N LEU A 196 16.19 -10.02 17.41
CA LEU A 196 16.08 -8.85 18.28
C LEU A 196 16.19 -7.56 17.44
N GLU A 197 15.56 -6.48 17.90
CA GLU A 197 15.63 -5.17 17.22
C GLU A 197 17.08 -4.70 17.01
N ILE A 198 17.95 -4.92 18.00
CA ILE A 198 19.36 -4.54 17.93
C ILE A 198 20.14 -5.34 16.87
N GLU A 199 19.85 -6.63 16.72
CA GLU A 199 20.46 -7.49 15.71
C GLU A 199 19.97 -7.11 14.31
N THR A 200 18.68 -6.82 14.20
CA THR A 200 18.03 -6.36 12.97
C THR A 200 18.61 -5.02 12.52
N ALA A 201 18.75 -4.07 13.44
CA ALA A 201 19.37 -2.77 13.19
C ALA A 201 20.84 -2.89 12.75
N ALA A 202 21.61 -3.78 13.39
CA ALA A 202 22.98 -4.07 12.98
C ALA A 202 23.04 -4.65 11.55
N CYS A 203 22.08 -5.51 11.17
CA CYS A 203 21.99 -6.03 9.80
C CYS A 203 21.64 -4.93 8.78
N LEU A 204 20.83 -3.93 9.14
CA LEU A 204 20.49 -2.81 8.26
C LEU A 204 21.65 -1.83 8.04
N TRP A 205 22.68 -1.84 8.89
CA TRP A 205 23.76 -0.84 8.86
C TRP A 205 24.47 -0.74 7.51
N ASN A 206 24.81 -1.86 6.88
CA ASN A 206 25.46 -1.83 5.55
C ASN A 206 24.54 -1.26 4.47
N GLY A 207 23.22 -1.52 4.56
CA GLY A 207 22.23 -0.92 3.66
C GLY A 207 22.13 0.60 3.82
N LEU A 208 22.26 1.10 5.05
CA LEU A 208 22.30 2.53 5.36
C LEU A 208 23.59 3.19 4.82
N GLN A 209 24.76 2.55 5.03
CA GLN A 209 26.05 3.05 4.55
C GLN A 209 26.13 3.15 3.03
N GLU A 210 25.57 2.16 2.31
CA GLU A 210 25.50 2.19 0.85
C GLU A 210 24.40 3.14 0.32
N GLY A 211 23.55 3.69 1.20
CA GLY A 211 22.46 4.59 0.86
C GLY A 211 21.33 3.89 0.10
N LEU A 212 21.12 2.60 0.35
CA LEU A 212 20.04 1.81 -0.26
C LEU A 212 18.72 1.98 0.50
N ILE A 213 18.83 2.24 1.80
CA ILE A 213 17.74 2.60 2.70
C ILE A 213 18.11 3.88 3.45
N LEU A 214 17.09 4.63 3.86
CA LEU A 214 17.21 5.83 4.68
C LEU A 214 16.36 5.69 5.94
N PRO A 215 16.82 6.21 7.08
CA PRO A 215 15.99 6.38 8.26
C PRO A 215 15.13 7.65 8.13
N GLN A 216 13.87 7.58 8.55
CA GLN A 216 12.95 8.74 8.55
C GLN A 216 12.98 9.54 9.87
N SER A 217 13.76 9.08 10.85
CA SER A 217 13.98 9.77 12.12
C SER A 217 15.48 9.81 12.41
N GLU A 218 15.97 10.90 13.01
CA GLU A 218 17.37 11.03 13.43
C GLU A 218 17.76 10.08 14.59
N VAL A 219 16.77 9.45 15.25
CA VAL A 219 16.97 8.58 16.42
C VAL A 219 17.73 7.29 16.10
N TYR A 220 17.78 6.85 14.83
CA TYR A 220 18.46 5.61 14.43
C TYR A 220 19.97 5.58 14.75
N LYS A 221 20.62 6.76 14.86
CA LYS A 221 22.06 6.86 15.17
C LYS A 221 22.41 6.32 16.56
N PHE A 222 21.44 6.23 17.48
CA PHE A 222 21.63 5.72 18.83
C PHE A 222 21.49 4.18 18.92
N SER A 223 20.90 3.52 17.92
CA SER A 223 20.66 2.07 17.94
C SER A 223 21.87 1.24 17.47
N VAL A 224 22.85 1.85 16.78
CA VAL A 224 23.98 1.14 16.15
C VAL A 224 25.32 1.41 16.86
N GLY A 225 25.35 2.31 17.83
CA GLY A 225 26.56 2.64 18.60
C GLY A 225 26.87 1.62 19.69
N GLN A 226 28.06 1.00 19.65
CA GLN A 226 28.64 0.16 20.70
C GLN A 226 29.07 0.94 21.96
N GLU A 227 28.33 1.97 22.38
CA GLU A 227 28.57 2.60 23.67
C GLU A 227 27.42 2.26 24.61
N GLU A 228 27.73 1.39 25.58
CA GLU A 228 26.99 1.17 26.81
C GLU A 228 26.74 2.51 27.53
N GLN A 229 25.76 3.29 27.11
CA GLN A 229 25.32 4.47 27.83
C GLN A 229 23.79 4.52 27.90
N ILE A 230 23.31 3.98 29.01
CA ILE A 230 22.12 4.44 29.77
C ILE A 230 20.84 4.48 28.93
N PHE A 231 20.17 3.33 28.84
CA PHE A 231 18.73 3.25 28.62
C PHE A 231 18.00 3.97 29.76
N THR A 232 17.77 5.28 29.64
CA THR A 232 16.60 5.90 30.25
C THR A 232 15.41 5.60 29.35
N GLN A 233 14.43 4.89 29.91
CA GLN A 233 13.22 4.33 29.28
C GLN A 233 12.24 5.39 28.72
N GLN A 234 12.69 6.44 28.02
CA GLN A 234 11.82 7.58 27.65
C GLN A 234 11.84 7.98 26.17
N SER A 235 12.44 7.20 25.28
CA SER A 235 12.31 7.42 23.83
C SER A 235 12.27 6.08 23.07
N SER A 236 11.27 5.26 23.40
CA SER A 236 10.85 4.08 22.62
C SER A 236 10.18 4.49 21.31
N GLN A 237 10.83 5.32 20.50
CA GLN A 237 10.33 5.65 19.17
C GLN A 237 10.74 4.54 18.22
N ASN A 238 9.73 3.81 17.75
CA ASN A 238 9.90 2.81 16.70
C ASN A 238 10.54 3.49 15.46
N THR A 239 11.76 3.09 15.12
CA THR A 239 12.52 3.73 14.05
C THR A 239 11.98 3.26 12.71
N VAL A 240 11.55 4.21 11.89
CA VAL A 240 11.03 3.96 10.55
C VAL A 240 12.13 4.15 9.51
N TYR A 241 12.21 3.22 8.56
CA TYR A 241 13.10 3.24 7.42
C TYR A 241 12.31 3.25 6.12
N LYS A 242 12.94 3.71 5.06
CA LYS A 242 12.40 3.71 3.69
C LYS A 242 13.50 3.27 2.73
N PHE A 243 13.17 2.50 1.70
CA PHE A 243 14.08 2.34 0.57
C PHE A 243 14.29 3.70 -0.11
N LEU A 244 15.54 4.02 -0.43
CA LEU A 244 15.84 5.30 -1.07
C LEU A 244 15.05 5.48 -2.38
N HIS A 245 14.86 4.37 -3.10
CA HIS A 245 14.10 4.33 -4.34
C HIS A 245 13.35 3.00 -4.49
N ASP A 246 12.16 3.02 -5.11
CA ASP A 246 11.30 1.84 -5.29
C ASP A 246 11.99 0.72 -6.08
N ARG A 247 12.90 1.07 -6.99
CA ARG A 247 13.76 0.10 -7.71
C ARG A 247 14.68 -0.69 -6.79
N VAL A 248 15.12 -0.10 -5.67
CA VAL A 248 15.91 -0.82 -4.65
C VAL A 248 15.03 -1.83 -3.93
N GLN A 249 13.81 -1.44 -3.54
CA GLN A 249 12.82 -2.36 -2.97
C GLN A 249 12.52 -3.51 -3.94
N GLN A 250 12.20 -3.21 -5.19
CA GLN A 250 11.93 -4.22 -6.22
C GLN A 250 13.12 -5.16 -6.43
N ALA A 251 14.35 -4.61 -6.44
CA ALA A 251 15.56 -5.40 -6.55
C ALA A 251 15.73 -6.34 -5.35
N ALA A 252 15.53 -5.84 -4.13
CA ALA A 252 15.57 -6.66 -2.91
C ALA A 252 14.51 -7.76 -2.94
N TYR A 253 13.28 -7.45 -3.34
CA TYR A 253 12.21 -8.44 -3.52
C TYR A 253 12.54 -9.48 -4.61
N SER A 254 13.23 -9.08 -5.68
CA SER A 254 13.66 -9.98 -6.76
C SER A 254 14.74 -10.99 -6.32
N LEU A 255 15.45 -10.72 -5.22
CA LEU A 255 16.42 -11.65 -4.65
C LEU A 255 15.77 -12.82 -3.90
N ILE A 256 14.45 -12.81 -3.74
CA ILE A 256 13.69 -13.94 -3.20
C ILE A 256 13.42 -14.91 -4.36
N PRO A 257 13.88 -16.18 -4.28
CA PRO A 257 13.57 -17.19 -5.28
C PRO A 257 12.07 -17.32 -5.51
N ALA A 258 11.65 -17.48 -6.77
CA ALA A 258 10.23 -17.45 -7.13
C ALA A 258 9.39 -18.51 -6.41
N ASP A 259 9.97 -19.68 -6.15
CA ASP A 259 9.41 -20.81 -5.39
C ASP A 259 9.31 -20.53 -3.88
N GLN A 260 10.06 -19.55 -3.37
CA GLN A 260 10.06 -19.17 -1.94
C GLN A 260 9.14 -17.99 -1.64
N LYS A 261 8.78 -17.17 -2.63
CA LYS A 261 7.97 -15.94 -2.42
C LYS A 261 6.68 -16.20 -1.66
N GLN A 262 5.89 -17.19 -2.06
CA GLN A 262 4.63 -17.53 -1.38
C GLN A 262 4.87 -17.92 0.08
N ALA A 263 5.91 -18.73 0.35
CA ALA A 263 6.26 -19.15 1.69
C ALA A 263 6.75 -17.97 2.56
N THR A 264 7.51 -17.04 1.98
CA THR A 264 7.94 -15.81 2.65
C THR A 264 6.75 -14.94 3.03
N HIS A 265 5.82 -14.68 2.11
CA HIS A 265 4.62 -13.90 2.42
C HIS A 265 3.75 -14.57 3.49
N TYR A 266 3.52 -15.89 3.38
CA TYR A 266 2.79 -16.64 4.39
C TYR A 266 3.41 -16.48 5.79
N LYS A 267 4.74 -16.67 5.87
CA LYS A 267 5.48 -16.54 7.12
C LYS A 267 5.36 -15.13 7.72
N ILE A 268 5.48 -14.09 6.90
CA ILE A 268 5.30 -12.69 7.35
C ILE A 268 3.91 -12.50 7.94
N GLY A 269 2.85 -12.86 7.21
CA GLY A 269 1.47 -12.71 7.67
C GLY A 269 1.21 -13.44 8.98
N MET A 270 1.73 -14.67 9.12
CA MET A 270 1.61 -15.47 10.33
C MET A 270 2.35 -14.85 11.53
N LEU A 271 3.56 -14.33 11.32
CA LEU A 271 4.34 -13.70 12.39
C LEU A 271 3.69 -12.40 12.85
N LEU A 272 3.18 -11.58 11.93
CA LEU A 272 2.45 -10.36 12.27
C LEU A 272 1.16 -10.67 13.03
N LEU A 273 0.39 -11.67 12.59
CA LEU A 273 -0.83 -12.09 13.28
C LEU A 273 -0.54 -12.54 14.72
N ARG A 274 0.44 -13.43 14.91
CA ARG A 274 0.74 -14.03 16.23
C ARG A 274 1.40 -13.09 17.23
N ASN A 275 2.12 -12.06 16.76
CA ASN A 275 2.86 -11.13 17.62
C ASN A 275 2.16 -9.78 17.79
N SER A 276 0.91 -9.65 17.32
CA SER A 276 0.10 -8.44 17.50
C SER A 276 -1.01 -8.70 18.51
N SER A 277 -1.29 -7.71 19.37
CA SER A 277 -2.52 -7.67 20.18
C SER A 277 -3.77 -7.50 19.29
N ASP A 278 -4.96 -7.79 19.82
CA ASP A 278 -6.22 -7.65 19.07
C ASP A 278 -6.39 -6.24 18.46
N SER A 279 -6.01 -5.19 19.21
CA SER A 279 -6.05 -3.80 18.73
C SER A 279 -5.06 -3.55 17.59
N GLU A 280 -3.85 -4.11 17.65
CA GLU A 280 -2.84 -3.97 16.59
C GLU A 280 -3.21 -4.79 15.35
N GLN A 281 -3.80 -5.97 15.54
CA GLN A 281 -4.33 -6.76 14.43
C GLN A 281 -5.44 -6.01 13.70
N GLU A 282 -6.33 -5.33 14.42
CA GLU A 282 -7.33 -4.46 13.80
C GLU A 282 -6.66 -3.34 12.99
N GLU A 283 -5.66 -2.66 13.52
CA GLU A 283 -4.95 -1.59 12.78
C GLU A 283 -4.22 -2.12 11.52
N ARG A 284 -3.55 -3.28 11.64
CA ARG A 284 -2.71 -3.90 10.60
C ARG A 284 -3.43 -4.92 9.73
N LEU A 285 -4.76 -5.03 9.85
CA LEU A 285 -5.56 -6.08 9.21
C LEU A 285 -5.24 -6.26 7.72
N PHE A 286 -5.18 -5.17 6.96
CA PHE A 286 -4.92 -5.24 5.52
C PHE A 286 -3.51 -5.77 5.19
N GLU A 287 -2.49 -5.40 5.96
CA GLU A 287 -1.13 -5.88 5.79
C GLU A 287 -1.07 -7.39 6.04
N ILE A 288 -1.60 -7.83 7.18
CA ILE A 288 -1.65 -9.24 7.59
C ILE A 288 -2.36 -10.09 6.52
N VAL A 289 -3.58 -9.70 6.14
CA VAL A 289 -4.40 -10.48 5.19
C VAL A 289 -3.77 -10.51 3.79
N THR A 290 -3.15 -9.42 3.35
CA THR A 290 -2.46 -9.38 2.06
C THR A 290 -1.31 -10.39 2.00
N HIS A 291 -0.52 -10.47 3.07
CA HIS A 291 0.56 -11.44 3.19
C HIS A 291 0.05 -12.89 3.24
N LEU A 292 -0.97 -13.17 4.04
CA LEU A 292 -1.57 -14.50 4.14
C LEU A 292 -2.21 -14.93 2.82
N ASN A 293 -2.92 -14.04 2.13
CA ASN A 293 -3.52 -14.31 0.82
C ASN A 293 -2.47 -14.65 -0.25
N ALA A 294 -1.34 -13.94 -0.27
CA ALA A 294 -0.24 -14.22 -1.20
C ALA A 294 0.40 -15.61 -0.97
N GLY A 295 0.27 -16.16 0.23
CA GLY A 295 0.72 -17.50 0.61
C GLY A 295 -0.38 -18.56 0.72
N SER A 296 -1.63 -18.23 0.34
CA SER A 296 -2.82 -19.05 0.58
C SER A 296 -2.75 -20.47 0.01
N SER A 297 -2.04 -20.67 -1.10
CA SER A 297 -1.80 -21.97 -1.73
C SER A 297 -1.06 -22.98 -0.83
N LEU A 298 -0.33 -22.48 0.18
CA LEU A 298 0.43 -23.30 1.13
C LEU A 298 -0.41 -23.74 2.32
N ILE A 299 -1.59 -23.15 2.51
CA ILE A 299 -2.49 -23.44 3.62
C ILE A 299 -3.29 -24.69 3.29
N THR A 300 -2.96 -25.79 3.96
CA THR A 300 -3.58 -27.11 3.74
C THR A 300 -4.51 -27.54 4.87
N GLN A 301 -4.37 -26.93 6.05
CA GLN A 301 -5.21 -27.24 7.20
C GLN A 301 -6.56 -26.53 7.07
N PRO A 302 -7.70 -27.27 7.14
CA PRO A 302 -9.02 -26.65 7.00
C PRO A 302 -9.32 -25.55 8.02
N SER A 303 -8.78 -25.67 9.24
CA SER A 303 -8.94 -24.65 10.29
C SER A 303 -8.23 -23.34 9.94
N GLU A 304 -7.02 -23.41 9.38
CA GLU A 304 -6.27 -22.23 8.95
C GLU A 304 -6.89 -21.57 7.72
N GLN A 305 -7.45 -22.37 6.79
CA GLN A 305 -8.19 -21.86 5.64
C GLN A 305 -9.45 -21.10 6.09
N GLN A 306 -10.16 -21.62 7.09
CA GLN A 306 -11.32 -20.96 7.66
C GLN A 306 -10.93 -19.65 8.37
N GLU A 307 -9.89 -19.66 9.19
CA GLU A 307 -9.39 -18.47 9.89
C GLU A 307 -9.03 -17.36 8.87
N LEU A 308 -8.33 -17.71 7.79
CA LEU A 308 -8.03 -16.74 6.73
C LEU A 308 -9.29 -16.28 5.98
N ALA A 309 -10.29 -17.14 5.79
CA ALA A 309 -11.57 -16.75 5.19
C ALA A 309 -12.34 -15.75 6.08
N GLU A 310 -12.30 -15.92 7.40
CA GLU A 310 -12.87 -14.99 8.38
C GLU A 310 -12.14 -13.64 8.34
N LEU A 311 -10.80 -13.65 8.31
CA LEU A 311 -10.02 -12.41 8.17
C LEU A 311 -10.31 -11.68 6.85
N ASN A 312 -10.48 -12.41 5.75
CA ASN A 312 -10.89 -11.84 4.46
C ASN A 312 -12.29 -11.23 4.51
N LEU A 313 -13.23 -11.84 5.24
CA LEU A 313 -14.57 -11.27 5.45
C LEU A 313 -14.48 -9.91 6.19
N ILE A 314 -13.66 -9.83 7.24
CA ILE A 314 -13.46 -8.60 8.01
C ILE A 314 -12.78 -7.52 7.14
N ALA A 315 -11.69 -7.88 6.45
CA ALA A 315 -10.96 -6.98 5.57
C ALA A 315 -11.85 -6.45 4.42
N GLY A 316 -12.62 -7.33 3.78
CA GLY A 316 -13.55 -6.95 2.73
C GLY A 316 -14.65 -6.00 3.22
N ARG A 317 -15.23 -6.24 4.40
CA ARG A 317 -16.23 -5.33 5.01
C ARG A 317 -15.66 -3.94 5.29
N ARG A 318 -14.42 -3.88 5.78
CA ARG A 318 -13.72 -2.61 6.04
C ARG A 318 -13.41 -1.88 4.74
N ALA A 319 -12.91 -2.58 3.72
CA ALA A 319 -12.67 -2.01 2.39
C ALA A 319 -13.98 -1.48 1.77
N LYS A 320 -15.08 -2.24 1.86
CA LYS A 320 -16.42 -1.83 1.39
C LYS A 320 -16.90 -0.56 2.10
N SER A 321 -16.72 -0.49 3.41
CA SER A 321 -17.08 0.69 4.23
C SER A 321 -16.25 1.92 3.87
N ALA A 322 -15.00 1.72 3.46
CA ALA A 322 -14.11 2.75 2.93
C ALA A 322 -14.33 3.05 1.43
N THR A 323 -15.39 2.50 0.82
CA THR A 323 -15.74 2.66 -0.62
C THR A 323 -14.73 2.07 -1.61
N ALA A 324 -13.77 1.27 -1.15
CA ALA A 324 -12.82 0.53 -1.98
C ALA A 324 -13.46 -0.76 -2.51
N TYR A 325 -14.49 -0.65 -3.34
CA TYR A 325 -15.34 -1.78 -3.74
C TYR A 325 -14.60 -2.88 -4.50
N THR A 326 -13.67 -2.54 -5.40
CA THR A 326 -12.84 -3.52 -6.11
C THR A 326 -12.04 -4.38 -5.13
N VAL A 327 -11.36 -3.74 -4.16
CA VAL A 327 -10.56 -4.42 -3.13
C VAL A 327 -11.45 -5.28 -2.22
N ALA A 328 -12.65 -4.79 -1.89
CA ALA A 328 -13.62 -5.59 -1.13
C ALA A 328 -14.02 -6.87 -1.86
N VAL A 329 -14.33 -6.79 -3.16
CA VAL A 329 -14.64 -7.96 -4.00
C VAL A 329 -13.47 -8.94 -4.03
N GLU A 330 -12.23 -8.46 -4.15
CA GLU A 330 -11.02 -9.30 -4.11
C GLU A 330 -10.92 -10.08 -2.79
N TYR A 331 -11.03 -9.41 -1.64
CA TYR A 331 -10.99 -10.07 -0.33
C TYR A 331 -12.10 -11.11 -0.17
N PHE A 332 -13.35 -10.77 -0.49
CA PHE A 332 -14.45 -11.73 -0.37
C PHE A 332 -14.26 -12.93 -1.31
N THR A 333 -13.76 -12.71 -2.52
CA THR A 333 -13.51 -13.79 -3.48
C THR A 333 -12.40 -14.73 -3.00
N VAL A 334 -11.32 -14.19 -2.42
CA VAL A 334 -10.28 -15.00 -1.80
C VAL A 334 -10.85 -15.78 -0.61
N GLY A 335 -11.62 -15.13 0.26
CA GLY A 335 -12.33 -15.78 1.36
C GLY A 335 -13.19 -16.96 0.89
N ILE A 336 -13.97 -16.78 -0.17
CA ILE A 336 -14.79 -17.85 -0.77
C ILE A 336 -13.92 -18.98 -1.33
N SER A 337 -12.78 -18.67 -1.96
CA SER A 337 -11.89 -19.68 -2.55
C SER A 337 -11.22 -20.59 -1.51
N LEU A 338 -11.12 -20.12 -0.27
CA LEU A 338 -10.57 -20.87 0.87
C LEU A 338 -11.60 -21.82 1.51
N LEU A 339 -12.89 -21.63 1.22
CA LEU A 339 -13.95 -22.47 1.78
C LEU A 339 -13.96 -23.86 1.14
N SER A 340 -14.24 -24.87 1.95
CA SER A 340 -14.43 -26.24 1.44
C SER A 340 -15.71 -26.36 0.60
N ARG A 341 -15.83 -27.44 -0.18
CA ARG A 341 -17.06 -27.74 -0.96
C ARG A 341 -18.30 -27.96 -0.10
N HIS A 342 -18.12 -28.30 1.18
CA HIS A 342 -19.19 -28.54 2.15
C HIS A 342 -19.37 -27.37 3.12
N SER A 343 -18.88 -26.18 2.75
CA SER A 343 -18.89 -25.00 3.62
C SER A 343 -20.29 -24.49 3.94
N TRP A 344 -21.26 -24.67 3.04
CA TRP A 344 -22.68 -24.40 3.31
C TRP A 344 -23.26 -25.30 4.39
N GLU A 345 -22.74 -26.51 4.61
CA GLU A 345 -23.17 -27.37 5.72
C GLU A 345 -22.30 -27.19 6.99
N SER A 346 -20.98 -27.04 6.84
CA SER A 346 -20.05 -27.04 7.97
C SER A 346 -19.84 -25.65 8.60
N HIS A 347 -19.87 -24.60 7.78
CA HIS A 347 -19.58 -23.20 8.17
C HIS A 347 -20.59 -22.25 7.52
N TYR A 348 -21.88 -22.56 7.71
CA TYR A 348 -22.98 -21.88 7.04
C TYR A 348 -22.93 -20.36 7.18
N ASP A 349 -22.77 -19.84 8.40
CA ASP A 349 -22.83 -18.40 8.66
C ASP A 349 -21.70 -17.62 7.97
N LEU A 350 -20.47 -18.13 8.01
CA LEU A 350 -19.31 -17.54 7.32
C LEU A 350 -19.51 -17.59 5.80
N THR A 351 -19.97 -18.71 5.29
CA THR A 351 -20.22 -18.92 3.86
C THR A 351 -21.29 -17.96 3.36
N LEU A 352 -22.45 -17.93 4.03
CA LEU A 352 -23.54 -17.02 3.72
C LEU A 352 -23.06 -15.56 3.74
N ALA A 353 -22.34 -15.17 4.79
CA ALA A 353 -21.82 -13.81 4.92
C ALA A 353 -20.91 -13.44 3.75
N LEU A 354 -19.92 -14.26 3.41
CA LEU A 354 -19.01 -14.00 2.28
C LEU A 354 -19.74 -13.85 0.94
N TYR A 355 -20.70 -14.75 0.66
CA TYR A 355 -21.46 -14.71 -0.60
C TYR A 355 -22.45 -13.53 -0.68
N VAL A 356 -23.06 -13.13 0.43
CA VAL A 356 -23.92 -11.93 0.49
C VAL A 356 -23.08 -10.67 0.29
N GLU A 357 -21.95 -10.58 0.99
CA GLU A 357 -21.06 -9.43 0.95
C GLU A 357 -20.40 -9.25 -0.42
N VAL A 358 -19.94 -10.33 -1.07
CA VAL A 358 -19.38 -10.24 -2.42
C VAL A 358 -20.44 -9.77 -3.43
N ALA A 359 -21.68 -10.24 -3.32
CA ALA A 359 -22.76 -9.82 -4.23
C ALA A 359 -23.07 -8.32 -4.08
N GLU A 360 -23.13 -7.82 -2.84
CA GLU A 360 -23.33 -6.40 -2.57
C GLU A 360 -22.15 -5.55 -3.06
N ALA A 361 -20.91 -5.95 -2.76
CA ALA A 361 -19.71 -5.24 -3.21
C ALA A 361 -19.60 -5.23 -4.75
N THR A 362 -19.97 -6.32 -5.42
CA THR A 362 -19.99 -6.42 -6.89
C THR A 362 -21.04 -5.48 -7.49
N TYR A 363 -22.21 -5.36 -6.86
CA TYR A 363 -23.21 -4.33 -7.21
C TYR A 363 -22.67 -2.91 -7.05
N LEU A 364 -22.03 -2.61 -5.92
CA LEU A 364 -21.45 -1.28 -5.64
C LEU A 364 -20.32 -0.95 -6.62
N ASN A 365 -19.63 -1.98 -7.13
CA ASN A 365 -18.65 -1.87 -8.21
C ASN A 365 -19.27 -1.86 -9.62
N THR A 366 -20.60 -1.74 -9.74
CA THR A 366 -21.38 -1.67 -10.99
C THR A 366 -21.33 -2.90 -11.90
N ASP A 367 -20.81 -4.03 -11.41
CA ASP A 367 -20.80 -5.30 -12.15
C ASP A 367 -22.09 -6.09 -11.88
N PHE A 368 -23.16 -5.71 -12.58
CA PHE A 368 -24.48 -6.31 -12.37
C PHE A 368 -24.57 -7.77 -12.83
N GLU A 369 -23.74 -8.18 -13.80
CA GLU A 369 -23.74 -9.54 -14.33
C GLU A 369 -23.16 -10.50 -13.29
N GLN A 370 -21.97 -10.20 -12.79
CA GLN A 370 -21.32 -11.01 -11.77
C GLN A 370 -22.13 -11.01 -10.45
N MET A 371 -22.77 -9.88 -10.10
CA MET A 371 -23.66 -9.82 -8.95
C MET A 371 -24.84 -10.81 -9.06
N GLU A 372 -25.52 -10.91 -10.21
CA GLU A 372 -26.64 -11.86 -10.38
C GLU A 372 -26.17 -13.32 -10.30
N GLN A 373 -24.92 -13.62 -10.67
CA GLN A 373 -24.33 -14.95 -10.48
C GLN A 373 -24.20 -15.29 -8.98
N TRP A 374 -23.64 -14.37 -8.18
CA TRP A 374 -23.53 -14.55 -6.73
C TRP A 374 -24.90 -14.65 -6.05
N VAL A 375 -25.86 -13.81 -6.45
CA VAL A 375 -27.24 -13.84 -5.95
C VAL A 375 -27.86 -15.23 -6.14
N LYS A 376 -27.67 -15.82 -7.31
CA LYS A 376 -28.21 -17.15 -7.61
C LYS A 376 -27.67 -18.21 -6.65
N ILE A 377 -26.38 -18.15 -6.30
CA ILE A 377 -25.77 -19.10 -5.38
C ILE A 377 -26.36 -18.95 -3.97
N VAL A 378 -26.47 -17.71 -3.46
CA VAL A 378 -27.09 -17.46 -2.14
C VAL A 378 -28.53 -18.00 -2.09
N LEU A 379 -29.34 -17.71 -3.11
CA LEU A 379 -30.73 -18.17 -3.15
C LEU A 379 -30.89 -19.70 -3.27
N GLN A 380 -29.89 -20.40 -3.80
CA GLN A 380 -29.89 -21.86 -3.89
C GLN A 380 -29.54 -22.54 -2.55
N HIS A 381 -28.73 -21.89 -1.72
CA HIS A 381 -28.17 -22.47 -0.50
C HIS A 381 -28.73 -21.90 0.80
N ALA A 382 -29.50 -20.81 0.76
CA ALA A 382 -30.13 -20.24 1.95
C ALA A 382 -31.06 -21.25 2.65
N ASN A 383 -30.77 -21.54 3.93
CA ASN A 383 -31.55 -22.46 4.77
C ASN A 383 -32.91 -21.88 5.14
N THR A 384 -32.99 -20.56 5.31
CA THR A 384 -34.24 -19.87 5.65
C THR A 384 -34.52 -18.73 4.69
N LEU A 385 -35.80 -18.34 4.63
CA LEU A 385 -36.19 -17.14 3.88
C LEU A 385 -35.49 -15.89 4.42
N LEU A 386 -35.26 -15.79 5.74
CA LEU A 386 -34.58 -14.65 6.36
C LEU A 386 -33.15 -14.49 5.85
N ASP A 387 -32.44 -15.60 5.67
CA ASP A 387 -31.05 -15.62 5.15
C ASP A 387 -30.98 -15.07 3.71
N SER A 388 -32.07 -15.19 2.95
CA SER A 388 -32.17 -14.67 1.58
C SER A 388 -32.57 -13.20 1.49
N ILE A 389 -33.04 -12.57 2.58
CA ILE A 389 -33.51 -11.18 2.53
C ILE A 389 -32.40 -10.20 2.10
N PRO A 390 -31.17 -10.24 2.67
CA PRO A 390 -30.10 -9.33 2.26
C PRO A 390 -29.83 -9.36 0.76
N ILE A 391 -29.82 -10.55 0.16
CA ILE A 391 -29.52 -10.68 -1.28
C ILE A 391 -30.64 -10.14 -2.17
N TYR A 392 -31.91 -10.27 -1.74
CA TYR A 392 -33.02 -9.62 -2.43
C TYR A 392 -32.96 -8.10 -2.34
N VAL A 393 -32.55 -7.55 -1.19
CA VAL A 393 -32.34 -6.11 -1.01
C VAL A 393 -31.25 -5.60 -1.96
N THR A 394 -30.10 -6.28 -2.03
CA THR A 394 -29.03 -5.97 -3.00
C THR A 394 -29.56 -5.95 -4.43
N ARG A 395 -30.34 -6.97 -4.81
CA ARG A 395 -30.93 -7.07 -6.16
C ARG A 395 -31.93 -5.94 -6.46
N MET A 396 -32.72 -5.52 -5.47
CA MET A 396 -33.62 -4.37 -5.57
C MET A 396 -32.87 -3.05 -5.72
N MET A 397 -31.80 -2.85 -4.95
CA MET A 397 -30.92 -1.68 -5.05
C MET A 397 -30.26 -1.60 -6.43
N ALA A 398 -29.76 -2.73 -6.94
CA ALA A 398 -29.19 -2.84 -8.28
C ALA A 398 -30.20 -2.52 -9.39
N ALA A 399 -31.45 -2.99 -9.27
CA ALA A 399 -32.50 -2.66 -10.24
C ALA A 399 -32.86 -1.16 -10.19
N LYS A 400 -32.86 -0.56 -8.99
CA LYS A 400 -33.11 0.86 -8.80
C LYS A 400 -32.00 1.72 -9.41
N SER A 401 -30.73 1.38 -9.19
CA SER A 401 -29.58 2.12 -9.75
C SER A 401 -29.53 2.06 -11.28
N GLN A 402 -30.02 0.96 -11.87
CA GLN A 402 -30.17 0.79 -13.33
C GLN A 402 -31.42 1.48 -13.92
N GLY A 403 -32.23 2.16 -13.10
CA GLY A 403 -33.45 2.81 -13.58
C GLY A 403 -34.56 1.84 -13.99
N LEU A 404 -34.64 0.66 -13.36
CA LEU A 404 -35.63 -0.38 -13.64
C LEU A 404 -36.69 -0.50 -12.52
N PRO A 405 -37.58 0.50 -12.33
CA PRO A 405 -38.50 0.56 -11.19
C PRO A 405 -39.49 -0.61 -11.15
N LEU A 406 -39.95 -1.10 -12.31
CA LEU A 406 -40.83 -2.28 -12.37
C LEU A 406 -40.11 -3.55 -11.89
N LYS A 407 -38.81 -3.71 -12.21
CA LYS A 407 -38.02 -4.85 -11.72
C LYS A 407 -37.89 -4.79 -10.19
N THR A 408 -37.62 -3.61 -9.63
CA THR A 408 -37.57 -3.41 -8.17
C THR A 408 -38.90 -3.76 -7.50
N LEU A 409 -40.03 -3.28 -8.04
CA LEU A 409 -41.37 -3.57 -7.49
C LEU A 409 -41.70 -5.07 -7.57
N ASN A 410 -41.40 -5.72 -8.69
CA ASN A 410 -41.65 -7.15 -8.85
C ASN A 410 -40.83 -8.00 -7.87
N ILE A 411 -39.56 -7.66 -7.66
CA ILE A 411 -38.72 -8.33 -6.65
C ILE A 411 -39.28 -8.11 -5.24
N GLY A 412 -39.63 -6.87 -4.89
CA GLY A 412 -40.21 -6.55 -3.58
C GLY A 412 -41.51 -7.31 -3.32
N SER A 413 -42.42 -7.34 -4.31
CA SER A 413 -43.67 -8.08 -4.22
C SER A 413 -43.46 -9.58 -4.06
N GLN A 414 -42.49 -10.16 -4.78
CA GLN A 414 -42.12 -11.57 -4.63
C GLN A 414 -41.66 -11.87 -3.19
N VAL A 415 -40.77 -11.05 -2.63
CA VAL A 415 -40.25 -11.24 -1.26
C VAL A 415 -41.37 -11.11 -0.22
N LEU A 416 -42.26 -10.12 -0.37
CA LEU A 416 -43.41 -9.95 0.51
C LEU A 416 -44.35 -11.15 0.46
N GLN A 417 -44.62 -11.67 -0.74
CA GLN A 417 -45.42 -12.88 -0.90
C GLN A 417 -44.76 -14.10 -0.23
N LEU A 418 -43.44 -14.25 -0.34
CA LEU A 418 -42.68 -15.29 0.36
C LEU A 418 -42.78 -15.14 1.89
N LEU A 419 -42.83 -13.91 2.39
CA LEU A 419 -43.06 -13.60 3.81
C LEU A 419 -44.54 -13.77 4.22
N GLY A 420 -45.42 -14.12 3.28
CA GLY A 420 -46.87 -14.29 3.47
C GLY A 420 -47.59 -12.96 3.69
N ILE A 421 -47.13 -11.89 3.05
CA ILE A 421 -47.71 -10.55 3.07
C ILE A 421 -48.24 -10.27 1.67
N GLU A 422 -49.57 -10.12 1.58
CA GLU A 422 -50.24 -9.74 0.34
C GLU A 422 -50.60 -8.26 0.39
N PHE A 423 -50.28 -7.53 -0.67
CA PHE A 423 -50.72 -6.15 -0.84
C PHE A 423 -51.91 -6.09 -1.80
N PRO A 424 -52.91 -5.22 -1.55
CA PRO A 424 -53.93 -4.92 -2.55
C PRO A 424 -53.29 -4.25 -3.77
N GLN A 425 -53.92 -4.38 -4.95
CA GLN A 425 -53.39 -3.87 -6.23
C GLN A 425 -53.04 -2.37 -6.20
N GLN A 426 -53.65 -1.59 -5.31
CA GLN A 426 -53.30 -0.20 -5.01
C GLN A 426 -53.14 -0.05 -3.48
N PRO A 427 -51.92 -0.22 -2.95
CA PRO A 427 -51.69 -0.14 -1.52
C PRO A 427 -51.80 1.29 -1.02
N THR A 428 -52.60 1.50 0.02
CA THR A 428 -52.67 2.78 0.74
C THR A 428 -51.53 2.89 1.76
N PRO A 429 -51.19 4.11 2.25
CA PRO A 429 -50.22 4.26 3.34
C PRO A 429 -50.57 3.47 4.60
N ALA A 430 -51.86 3.23 4.86
CA ALA A 430 -52.32 2.41 5.97
C ALA A 430 -52.02 0.91 5.74
N ASP A 431 -52.19 0.41 4.51
CA ASP A 431 -51.84 -0.96 4.14
C ASP A 431 -50.33 -1.20 4.30
N ILE A 432 -49.51 -0.21 3.93
CA ILE A 432 -48.04 -0.24 4.11
C ILE A 432 -47.69 -0.30 5.60
N GLY A 433 -48.33 0.51 6.45
CA GLY A 433 -48.12 0.51 7.89
C GLY A 433 -48.50 -0.83 8.55
N GLN A 434 -49.64 -1.41 8.17
CA GLN A 434 -50.09 -2.70 8.67
C GLN A 434 -49.17 -3.85 8.22
N ALA A 435 -48.76 -3.85 6.95
CA ALA A 435 -47.81 -4.82 6.41
C ALA A 435 -46.46 -4.75 7.14
N ALA A 436 -45.90 -3.55 7.36
CA ALA A 436 -44.66 -3.37 8.11
C ALA A 436 -44.75 -3.94 9.53
N GLN A 437 -45.86 -3.71 10.23
CA GLN A 437 -46.08 -4.21 11.58
C GLN A 437 -46.28 -5.74 11.62
N ALA A 438 -46.92 -6.30 10.59
CA ALA A 438 -47.05 -7.75 10.41
C ALA A 438 -45.68 -8.41 10.15
N THR A 439 -44.82 -7.82 9.30
CA THR A 439 -43.44 -8.27 9.06
C THR A 439 -42.64 -8.30 10.35
N ILE A 440 -42.67 -7.20 11.12
CA ILE A 440 -41.94 -7.09 12.39
C ILE A 440 -42.43 -8.16 13.39
N THR A 441 -43.74 -8.36 13.51
CA THR A 441 -44.31 -9.32 14.47
C THR A 441 -43.99 -10.78 14.11
N LYS A 442 -44.01 -11.11 12.80
CA LYS A 442 -43.71 -12.46 12.29
C LYS A 442 -42.21 -12.78 12.38
N ASN A 443 -41.37 -11.79 12.08
CA ASN A 443 -39.91 -11.92 12.16
C ASN A 443 -39.39 -11.89 13.59
N ILE A 444 -39.98 -11.12 14.53
CA ILE A 444 -39.61 -11.19 15.96
C ILE A 444 -39.87 -12.58 16.55
N ARG A 445 -40.86 -13.34 16.05
CA ARG A 445 -41.06 -14.74 16.46
C ARG A 445 -39.99 -15.69 15.92
N GLN A 446 -39.42 -15.42 14.74
CA GLN A 446 -38.30 -16.18 14.18
C GLN A 446 -36.92 -15.71 14.73
N LEU A 447 -36.76 -14.41 15.05
CA LEU A 447 -35.57 -13.81 15.66
C LEU A 447 -35.46 -14.09 17.17
N LYS A 448 -36.56 -14.38 17.87
CA LYS A 448 -36.49 -14.85 19.28
C LYS A 448 -35.87 -16.24 19.45
N SER A 449 -35.62 -16.98 18.36
CA SER A 449 -34.76 -18.18 18.36
C SER A 449 -33.31 -17.90 17.95
N SER A 450 -32.94 -16.68 17.54
CA SER A 450 -31.60 -16.29 17.12
C SER A 450 -31.45 -14.76 17.17
N LEU A 451 -30.91 -14.22 18.28
CA LEU A 451 -30.52 -12.80 18.45
C LEU A 451 -29.51 -12.41 17.33
N THR A 452 -29.43 -11.18 16.76
CA THR A 452 -29.63 -9.83 17.31
C THR A 452 -29.95 -8.84 16.15
N THR A 453 -30.63 -7.74 16.48
CA THR A 453 -31.35 -6.79 15.63
C THR A 453 -30.49 -5.65 15.06
N GLU A 454 -30.45 -5.42 13.74
CA GLU A 454 -30.13 -4.08 13.18
C GLU A 454 -30.44 -3.86 11.67
N ILE A 455 -31.68 -4.03 11.19
CA ILE A 455 -32.06 -3.47 9.87
C ILE A 455 -33.54 -3.07 9.91
N PHE A 456 -33.84 -1.80 10.24
CA PHE A 456 -35.05 -1.08 9.79
C PHE A 456 -34.89 0.40 10.15
N LEU A 457 -34.11 1.13 9.35
CA LEU A 457 -34.20 2.59 9.13
C LEU A 457 -33.10 3.02 8.14
N LYS A 458 -33.35 2.81 6.85
CA LYS A 458 -32.78 3.58 5.74
C LYS A 458 -33.66 3.43 4.50
#